data_AF-B7K1C7-F1
#
_entry.id   AF-B7K1C7-F1
#
_cell.length_a   1.000
_cell.length_b   1.000
_cell.length_c   1.000
_cell.angle_alpha   90.00
_cell.angle_beta   90.00
_cell.angle_gamma   90.00
#
_symmetry.space_group_name_H-M   'P 1'
#
loop_
_entity.id
_entity.type
_entity.pdbx_description
1 polymer ?
#
loop_
_entity_poly.entity_id
_entity_poly.type
_entity_poly.pdbx_seq_one_letter_code
_entity_poly.pdbx_strand_id
1 'polypeptide(L)'
;MAKSRTIYICSTCGAESPQWFGKCPSCGVYGTLEEQVVNTSPPGAISRGGWQTGSRSEGVSSAPPKPRISIPFSEITQTEQERFPSGYGELDRVLGGGVVPGSLVLIGGDPGIGKSTLLLQTANQLSQRLPRILYVSAEESGQQVKLRASRLGVTELTPTTDSNSNGNPKKETESEELKLTEPYANLYILPETDLEEILRELESLKPQVAVIDSIQTLYFAALTSAPGSVAQVRECTSALMQVAKRENITLLIVGHVTKEGAIAGPRVLEHLVDTVLYFEGDRYASHRLLRSVKNRFGATHEIGIFEMAEHGLVEVANPSELFLGNRDEFAPGTATVVACEGTRPLVVELQALVSPTSYSSPRRSTTGVDYSRLQQILAVLEKRVGIPLSKLDAYVASAGGLGVEEPAADLGIAIAVVASFRDRVVDPRTVLIGEVGLGGQVRLVSQMELRLKEAAKLGFKRAIVPKGQSLPDDLGLEIITVNKVIDAIIAAIPPQHKFGAESSEIGEEEGGDF
;
A
#
# COMPACT_ATOMS: atom_id res chain seq x y z
N MET A 1 51.30 13.18 13.61
CA MET A 1 50.71 11.82 13.64
C MET A 1 49.20 11.96 13.80
N ALA A 2 48.43 11.33 12.90
CA ALA A 2 46.98 11.26 12.95
C ALA A 2 46.51 10.68 14.29
N LYS A 3 45.59 11.34 15.01
CA LYS A 3 44.99 10.77 16.22
C LYS A 3 43.87 9.83 15.78
N SER A 4 44.07 8.52 15.93
CA SER A 4 42.96 7.58 15.81
C SER A 4 41.93 7.87 16.91
N ARG A 5 40.65 7.89 16.54
CA ARG A 5 39.54 7.92 17.51
C ARG A 5 38.71 6.66 17.30
N THR A 6 38.43 5.96 18.39
CA THR A 6 37.53 4.82 18.39
C THR A 6 36.08 5.33 18.43
N ILE A 7 35.24 4.83 17.52
CA ILE A 7 33.79 5.05 17.54
C ILE A 7 33.10 3.68 17.50
N TYR A 8 31.89 3.61 18.02
CA TYR A 8 31.08 2.41 18.04
C TYR A 8 29.86 2.60 17.14
N ILE A 9 29.70 1.75 16.13
CA ILE A 9 28.59 1.82 15.19
C ILE A 9 27.66 0.65 15.42
N CYS A 10 26.36 0.93 15.54
CA CYS A 10 25.37 -0.13 15.69
C CYS A 10 25.15 -0.86 14.35
N SER A 11 25.41 -2.16 14.29
CA SER A 11 25.18 -3.02 13.13
C SER A 11 23.70 -3.14 12.73
N THR A 12 22.78 -2.86 13.65
CA THR A 12 21.32 -2.93 13.39
C THR A 12 20.72 -1.63 12.88
N CYS A 13 21.11 -0.47 13.42
CA CYS A 13 20.50 0.82 13.06
C CYS A 13 21.48 1.88 12.53
N GLY A 14 22.79 1.59 12.50
CA GLY A 14 23.81 2.50 12.01
C GLY A 14 24.12 3.70 12.92
N ALA A 15 23.54 3.76 14.12
CA ALA A 15 23.81 4.85 15.06
C ALA A 15 25.26 4.81 15.58
N GLU A 16 25.92 5.98 15.55
CA GLU A 16 27.27 6.18 16.08
C GLU A 16 27.23 6.57 17.56
N SER A 17 28.09 5.96 18.37
CA SER A 17 28.32 6.30 19.77
C SER A 17 29.82 6.45 20.05
N PRO A 18 30.25 7.49 20.78
CA PRO A 18 31.65 7.67 21.18
C PRO A 18 32.08 6.70 22.30
N GLN A 19 31.15 6.01 22.95
CA GLN A 19 31.40 5.09 24.07
C GLN A 19 30.57 3.80 23.93
N TRP A 20 31.13 2.69 24.40
CA TRP A 20 30.45 1.39 24.41
C TRP A 20 29.53 1.29 25.62
N PHE A 21 28.21 1.19 25.37
CA PHE A 21 27.20 1.04 26.41
C PHE A 21 26.58 -0.36 26.49
N GLY A 22 27.08 -1.33 25.71
CA GLY A 22 26.53 -2.70 25.62
C GLY A 22 25.19 -2.81 24.90
N LYS A 23 24.40 -1.72 24.88
CA LYS A 23 23.17 -1.54 24.10
C LYS A 23 23.27 -0.31 23.21
N CYS A 24 22.70 -0.38 22.01
CA CYS A 24 22.62 0.79 21.14
C CYS A 24 21.69 1.87 21.77
N PRO A 25 22.14 3.14 21.89
CA PRO A 25 21.31 4.20 22.46
C PRO A 25 20.12 4.60 21.58
N SER A 26 20.17 4.30 20.28
CA SER A 26 19.09 4.64 19.34
C SER A 26 18.05 3.53 19.20
N CYS A 27 18.47 2.27 18.99
CA CYS A 27 17.53 1.16 18.77
C CYS A 27 17.32 0.25 19.99
N GLY A 28 18.08 0.42 21.07
CA GLY A 28 17.92 -0.35 22.31
C GLY A 28 18.42 -1.80 22.26
N VAL A 29 18.90 -2.27 21.11
CA VAL A 29 19.34 -3.67 20.92
C VAL A 29 20.74 -3.88 21.51
N TYR A 30 20.89 -4.96 22.29
CA TYR A 30 22.14 -5.35 22.94
C TYR A 30 23.11 -6.04 21.97
N GLY A 31 24.42 -5.86 22.19
CA GLY A 31 25.46 -6.57 21.44
C GLY A 31 25.63 -6.17 19.97
N THR A 32 25.02 -5.05 19.56
CA THR A 32 25.03 -4.58 18.16
C THR A 32 26.06 -3.50 17.89
N LEU A 33 26.73 -2.96 18.91
CA LEU A 33 27.76 -1.94 18.73
C LEU A 33 29.07 -2.62 18.30
N GLU A 34 29.59 -2.27 17.14
CA GLU A 34 30.88 -2.75 16.64
C GLU A 34 31.90 -1.62 16.72
N GLU A 35 33.12 -1.96 17.16
CA GLU A 35 34.22 -1.02 17.27
C GLU A 35 34.82 -0.71 15.90
N GLN A 36 34.82 0.56 15.50
CA GLN A 36 35.54 1.03 14.33
C GLN A 36 36.59 2.07 14.72
N VAL A 37 37.83 1.80 14.30
CA VAL A 37 38.94 2.74 14.47
C VAL A 37 38.95 3.69 13.28
N VAL A 38 38.52 4.94 13.50
CA VAL A 38 38.58 5.97 12.47
C VAL A 38 39.94 6.65 12.56
N ASN A 39 40.76 6.43 11.52
CA ASN A 39 41.99 7.17 11.33
C ASN A 39 41.63 8.60 10.90
N THR A 40 41.73 9.56 11.81
CA THR A 40 41.60 10.96 11.41
C THR A 40 42.89 11.36 10.69
N SER A 41 42.82 11.48 9.36
CA SER A 41 43.87 12.17 8.60
C SER A 41 44.15 13.51 9.30
N PRO A 42 45.43 13.96 9.40
CA PRO A 42 45.68 15.34 9.80
C PRO A 42 44.84 16.23 8.88
N PRO A 43 44.28 17.35 9.37
CA PRO A 43 43.63 18.28 8.48
C PRO A 43 44.70 18.80 7.52
N GLY A 44 44.84 18.15 6.36
CA GLY A 44 45.39 18.76 5.17
C GLY A 44 44.65 20.07 4.99
N ALA A 45 45.39 21.12 4.68
CA ALA A 45 44.95 22.51 4.66
C ALA A 45 43.72 22.74 3.76
N ILE A 46 42.56 22.34 4.24
CA ILE A 46 41.29 22.92 3.90
C ILE A 46 41.18 24.05 4.89
N SER A 47 41.40 25.26 4.37
CA SER A 47 40.96 26.52 4.94
C SER A 47 39.72 26.30 5.80
N ARG A 48 39.92 26.22 7.12
CA ARG A 48 38.84 26.23 8.10
C ARG A 48 38.31 27.66 8.12
N GLY A 49 37.50 28.00 7.12
CA GLY A 49 36.52 29.06 7.20
C GLY A 49 35.40 28.65 8.16
N GLY A 50 35.79 28.32 9.39
CA GLY A 50 34.86 28.14 10.49
C GLY A 50 34.32 29.51 10.83
N TRP A 51 33.00 29.62 10.82
CA TRP A 51 32.24 30.71 11.41
C TRP A 51 32.53 30.76 12.91
N GLN A 52 33.69 31.32 13.27
CA GLN A 52 33.98 31.76 14.61
C GLN A 52 34.12 33.28 14.56
N THR A 53 33.11 33.90 15.15
CA THR A 53 33.04 35.27 15.60
C THR A 53 34.40 35.74 16.13
N GLY A 54 35.08 36.58 15.35
CA GLY A 54 36.37 37.17 15.71
C GLY A 54 36.52 38.54 15.06
N SER A 55 36.45 39.57 15.91
CA SER A 55 36.91 40.95 15.69
C SER A 55 36.30 41.75 14.53
N ARG A 56 35.51 42.75 14.90
CA ARG A 56 35.15 43.89 14.05
C ARG A 56 36.42 44.53 13.49
N SER A 57 36.70 44.33 12.20
CA SER A 57 37.47 45.28 11.40
C SER A 57 36.49 46.26 10.76
N GLU A 58 36.70 47.54 11.06
CA GLU A 58 35.97 48.66 10.48
C GLU A 58 36.25 48.72 8.97
N GLY A 59 35.29 48.25 8.19
CA GLY A 59 35.34 48.23 6.75
C GLY A 59 33.99 47.76 6.21
N VAL A 60 32.91 48.43 6.62
CA VAL A 60 31.54 48.13 6.18
C VAL A 60 31.43 48.46 4.70
N SER A 61 31.67 47.45 3.84
CA SER A 61 31.11 47.47 2.50
C SER A 61 29.60 47.43 2.64
N SER A 62 28.94 48.55 2.33
CA SER A 62 27.50 48.77 2.45
C SER A 62 26.64 48.00 1.43
N ALA A 63 27.16 46.91 0.88
CA ALA A 63 26.37 46.05 0.00
C ALA A 63 25.42 45.20 0.87
N PRO A 64 24.11 45.23 0.61
CA PRO A 64 23.17 44.38 1.33
C PRO A 64 23.52 42.91 1.13
N PRO A 65 23.31 42.04 2.12
CA PRO A 65 23.57 40.61 2.00
C PRO A 65 22.78 40.04 0.83
N LYS A 66 23.48 39.41 -0.13
CA LYS A 66 22.87 38.78 -1.30
C LYS A 66 22.91 37.26 -1.19
N PRO A 67 21.84 36.56 -1.57
CA PRO A 67 21.85 35.12 -1.66
C PRO A 67 22.88 34.64 -2.69
N ARG A 68 23.59 33.54 -2.39
CA ARG A 68 24.58 32.94 -3.32
C ARG A 68 23.98 31.92 -4.27
N ILE A 69 23.05 31.11 -3.77
CA ILE A 69 22.41 30.00 -4.51
C ILE A 69 20.91 29.94 -4.21
N SER A 70 20.47 30.43 -3.03
CA SER A 70 19.06 30.43 -2.65
C SER A 70 18.26 31.43 -3.49
N ILE A 71 17.16 30.96 -4.05
CA ILE A 71 16.15 31.80 -4.71
C ILE A 71 15.05 32.17 -3.71
N PRO A 72 14.50 33.39 -3.75
CA PRO A 72 13.37 33.77 -2.92
C PRO A 72 12.15 32.94 -3.30
N PHE A 73 11.29 32.65 -2.32
CA PHE A 73 10.11 31.80 -2.53
C PHE A 73 9.21 32.28 -3.67
N SER A 74 9.11 33.60 -3.88
CA SER A 74 8.33 34.21 -4.96
C SER A 74 8.86 33.93 -6.37
N GLU A 75 10.13 33.54 -6.50
CA GLU A 75 10.76 33.19 -7.78
C GLU A 75 10.70 31.68 -8.05
N ILE A 76 10.18 30.87 -7.12
CA ILE A 76 9.96 29.44 -7.34
C ILE A 76 8.69 29.28 -8.16
N THR A 77 8.86 29.01 -9.46
CA THR A 77 7.74 28.68 -10.35
C THR A 77 7.12 27.35 -9.95
N GLN A 78 5.82 27.36 -9.65
CA GLN A 78 5.01 26.16 -9.57
C GLN A 78 4.87 25.58 -10.97
N THR A 79 5.76 24.65 -11.30
CA THR A 79 5.65 23.88 -12.54
C THR A 79 5.01 22.57 -12.15
N GLU A 80 3.77 22.32 -12.57
CA GLU A 80 3.20 20.98 -12.47
C GLU A 80 4.07 20.07 -13.34
N GLN A 81 4.87 19.22 -12.69
CA GLN A 81 5.67 18.24 -13.41
C GLN A 81 4.71 17.20 -14.01
N GLU A 82 4.72 17.10 -15.33
CA GLU A 82 3.96 16.08 -16.04
C GLU A 82 4.50 14.69 -15.64
N ARG A 83 3.64 13.89 -15.01
CA ARG A 83 4.00 12.56 -14.52
C ARG A 83 3.99 11.57 -15.67
N PHE A 84 4.87 10.57 -15.60
CA PHE A 84 4.82 9.47 -16.55
C PHE A 84 3.74 8.46 -16.11
N PRO A 85 2.74 8.16 -16.95
CA PRO A 85 1.79 7.09 -16.65
C PRO A 85 2.53 5.76 -16.66
N SER A 86 2.45 4.98 -15.58
CA SER A 86 3.15 3.70 -15.49
C SER A 86 2.55 2.61 -16.38
N GLY A 87 1.34 2.84 -16.90
CA GLY A 87 0.52 1.83 -17.59
C GLY A 87 -0.33 0.99 -16.64
N TYR A 88 -0.22 1.24 -15.33
CA TYR A 88 -0.92 0.55 -14.25
C TYR A 88 -1.62 1.59 -13.37
N GLY A 89 -2.96 1.66 -13.44
CA GLY A 89 -3.76 2.67 -12.73
C GLY A 89 -3.69 2.57 -11.21
N GLU A 90 -3.56 1.37 -10.66
CA GLU A 90 -3.38 1.10 -9.23
C GLU A 90 -1.97 1.51 -8.77
N LEU A 91 -0.92 1.29 -9.59
CA LEU A 91 0.42 1.80 -9.30
C LEU A 91 0.45 3.33 -9.37
N ASP A 92 -0.15 3.93 -10.40
CA ASP A 92 -0.25 5.37 -10.57
C ASP A 92 -0.97 6.02 -9.40
N ARG A 93 -2.08 5.41 -8.93
CA ARG A 93 -2.80 5.86 -7.72
C ARG A 93 -1.88 5.89 -6.50
N VAL A 94 -1.17 4.80 -6.24
CA VAL A 94 -0.26 4.69 -5.08
C VAL A 94 0.90 5.71 -5.15
N LEU A 95 1.36 6.05 -6.36
CA LEU A 95 2.36 7.08 -6.60
C LEU A 95 1.81 8.50 -6.56
N GLY A 96 0.49 8.68 -6.49
CA GLY A 96 -0.18 10.00 -6.47
C GLY A 96 -0.46 10.58 -7.85
N GLY A 97 -0.79 9.72 -8.83
CA GLY A 97 -1.14 10.09 -10.21
C GLY A 97 -0.09 9.72 -11.25
N GLY A 98 0.90 8.87 -10.92
CA GLY A 98 1.93 8.40 -11.85
C GLY A 98 3.36 8.61 -11.38
N VAL A 99 4.31 8.11 -12.17
CA VAL A 99 5.74 8.14 -11.90
C VAL A 99 6.27 9.58 -12.00
N VAL A 100 6.83 10.09 -10.91
CA VAL A 100 7.29 11.48 -10.82
C VAL A 100 8.70 11.63 -11.40
N PRO A 101 8.94 12.58 -12.34
CA PRO A 101 10.27 12.87 -12.87
C PRO A 101 11.29 13.25 -11.77
N GLY A 102 12.52 12.74 -11.85
CA GLY A 102 13.59 13.07 -10.90
C GLY A 102 13.33 12.63 -9.45
N SER A 103 12.40 11.70 -9.25
CA SER A 103 12.06 11.15 -7.93
C SER A 103 12.78 9.85 -7.63
N LEU A 104 12.87 9.51 -6.34
CA LEU A 104 13.40 8.24 -5.87
C LEU A 104 12.30 7.46 -5.14
N VAL A 105 11.89 6.33 -5.72
CA VAL A 105 10.84 5.46 -5.20
C VAL A 105 11.45 4.14 -4.75
N LEU A 106 11.19 3.75 -3.50
CA LEU A 106 11.55 2.44 -2.94
C LEU A 106 10.35 1.52 -2.92
N ILE A 107 10.49 0.29 -3.42
CA ILE A 107 9.50 -0.77 -3.32
C ILE A 107 10.03 -1.87 -2.41
N GLY A 108 9.51 -1.88 -1.19
CA GLY A 108 9.72 -2.90 -0.17
C GLY A 108 8.79 -4.09 -0.35
N GLY A 109 9.18 -5.26 0.11
CA GLY A 109 8.27 -6.40 0.29
C GLY A 109 9.00 -7.73 0.42
N ASP A 110 8.24 -8.76 0.80
CA ASP A 110 8.77 -10.11 0.99
C ASP A 110 9.39 -10.68 -0.30
N PRO A 111 10.43 -11.52 -0.20
CA PRO A 111 10.94 -12.27 -1.36
C PRO A 111 9.84 -13.09 -2.03
N GLY A 112 9.75 -13.04 -3.36
CA GLY A 112 8.72 -13.74 -4.13
C GLY A 112 7.34 -13.06 -4.17
N ILE A 113 7.16 -11.88 -3.54
CA ILE A 113 5.89 -11.15 -3.65
C ILE A 113 5.64 -10.56 -5.06
N GLY A 114 6.65 -10.53 -5.93
CA GLY A 114 6.50 -10.05 -7.31
C GLY A 114 6.98 -8.61 -7.57
N LYS A 115 7.86 -8.07 -6.72
CA LYS A 115 8.46 -6.72 -6.91
C LYS A 115 9.14 -6.55 -8.28
N SER A 116 10.05 -7.47 -8.61
CA SER A 116 10.73 -7.52 -9.91
C SER A 116 9.74 -7.67 -11.07
N THR A 117 8.68 -8.46 -10.88
CA THR A 117 7.63 -8.64 -11.88
C THR A 117 6.89 -7.32 -12.14
N LEU A 118 6.46 -6.62 -11.08
CA LEU A 118 5.79 -5.32 -11.16
C LEU A 118 6.66 -4.29 -11.89
N LEU A 119 7.94 -4.20 -11.49
CA LEU A 119 8.85 -3.21 -12.08
C LEU A 119 9.28 -3.53 -13.50
N LEU A 120 9.46 -4.81 -13.85
CA LEU A 120 9.76 -5.19 -15.23
C LEU A 120 8.58 -4.91 -16.15
N GLN A 121 7.36 -5.22 -15.70
CA GLN A 121 6.12 -4.87 -16.42
C GLN A 121 5.98 -3.35 -16.57
N THR A 122 6.23 -2.59 -15.51
CA THR A 122 6.20 -1.12 -15.54
C THR A 122 7.26 -0.54 -16.47
N ALA A 123 8.50 -1.05 -16.42
CA ALA A 123 9.59 -0.60 -17.28
C ALA A 123 9.29 -0.83 -18.76
N ASN A 124 8.63 -1.95 -19.09
CA ASN A 124 8.16 -2.22 -20.45
C ASN A 124 7.06 -1.23 -20.90
N GLN A 125 6.08 -0.93 -20.05
CA GLN A 125 5.04 0.05 -20.38
C GLN A 125 5.61 1.45 -20.56
N LEU A 126 6.62 1.81 -19.77
CA LEU A 126 7.31 3.09 -19.88
C LEU A 126 8.19 3.16 -21.14
N SER A 127 8.85 2.08 -21.55
CA SER A 127 9.73 2.07 -22.73
C SER A 127 8.99 2.27 -24.05
N GLN A 128 7.69 1.96 -24.08
CA GLN A 128 6.81 2.25 -25.23
C GLN A 128 6.56 3.75 -25.43
N ARG A 129 6.73 4.56 -24.38
CA ARG A 129 6.40 6.00 -24.37
C ARG A 129 7.63 6.89 -24.19
N LEU A 130 8.65 6.36 -23.53
CA LEU A 130 9.88 7.07 -23.20
C LEU A 130 11.04 6.50 -24.01
N PRO A 131 11.95 7.35 -24.50
CA PRO A 131 13.01 6.93 -25.41
C PRO A 131 14.11 6.08 -24.74
N ARG A 132 14.33 6.22 -23.43
CA ARG A 132 15.38 5.47 -22.72
C ARG A 132 14.95 5.07 -21.30
N ILE A 133 14.81 3.77 -21.11
CA ILE A 133 14.55 3.14 -19.81
C ILE A 133 15.69 2.17 -19.52
N LEU A 134 16.26 2.23 -18.33
CA LEU A 134 17.30 1.32 -17.88
C LEU A 134 16.75 0.37 -16.83
N TYR A 135 16.94 -0.94 -17.00
CA TYR A 135 16.66 -1.94 -15.99
C TYR A 135 17.99 -2.57 -15.56
N VAL A 136 18.43 -2.23 -14.35
CA VAL A 136 19.62 -2.82 -13.74
C VAL A 136 19.20 -4.06 -12.96
N SER A 137 19.64 -5.23 -13.43
CA SER A 137 19.40 -6.51 -12.77
C SER A 137 20.66 -6.95 -12.06
N ALA A 138 20.67 -6.82 -10.73
CA ALA A 138 21.78 -7.23 -9.89
C ALA A 138 21.58 -8.64 -9.30
N GLU A 139 20.38 -9.23 -9.46
CA GLU A 139 20.06 -10.59 -9.00
C GLU A 139 20.01 -11.64 -10.14
N GLU A 140 19.57 -11.25 -11.34
CA GLU A 140 19.33 -12.17 -12.45
C GLU A 140 20.23 -11.86 -13.65
N SER A 141 20.59 -12.88 -14.43
CA SER A 141 21.29 -12.69 -15.69
C SER A 141 20.38 -12.06 -16.75
N GLY A 142 20.98 -11.40 -17.74
CA GLY A 142 20.21 -10.83 -18.86
C GLY A 142 19.33 -11.86 -19.59
N GLN A 143 19.78 -13.12 -19.72
CA GLN A 143 18.95 -14.18 -20.31
C GLN A 143 17.75 -14.54 -19.42
N GLN A 144 17.91 -14.58 -18.10
CA GLN A 144 16.82 -14.86 -17.16
C GLN A 144 15.76 -13.75 -17.20
N VAL A 145 16.20 -12.49 -17.19
CA VAL A 145 15.30 -11.33 -17.33
C VAL A 145 14.54 -11.40 -18.66
N LYS A 146 15.21 -11.72 -19.77
CA LYS A 146 14.57 -11.86 -21.08
C LYS A 146 13.51 -12.97 -21.11
N LEU A 147 13.78 -14.13 -20.51
CA LEU A 147 12.82 -15.22 -20.41
C LEU A 147 11.59 -14.82 -19.58
N ARG A 148 11.78 -14.09 -18.47
CA ARG A 148 10.67 -13.59 -17.65
C ARG A 148 9.85 -12.55 -18.42
N ALA A 149 10.51 -11.56 -19.02
CA ALA A 149 9.86 -10.56 -19.86
C ALA A 149 8.98 -11.22 -20.93
N SER A 150 9.52 -12.18 -21.68
CA SER A 150 8.77 -12.89 -22.72
C SER A 150 7.50 -13.58 -22.19
N ARG A 151 7.54 -14.15 -20.97
CA ARG A 151 6.37 -14.77 -20.33
C ARG A 151 5.33 -13.75 -19.85
N LEU A 152 5.79 -12.57 -19.43
CA LEU A 152 4.93 -11.51 -18.90
C LEU A 152 4.17 -10.74 -20.00
N GLY A 153 4.16 -11.25 -21.23
CA GLY A 153 3.57 -10.54 -22.37
C GLY A 153 4.30 -9.23 -22.69
N VAL A 154 5.57 -9.11 -22.28
CA VAL A 154 6.43 -7.97 -22.65
C VAL A 154 6.86 -8.08 -24.12
N THR A 155 6.35 -9.05 -24.88
CA THR A 155 6.52 -9.22 -26.33
C THR A 155 5.21 -8.92 -27.07
N GLU A 156 5.37 -8.09 -28.11
CA GLU A 156 4.41 -7.70 -29.16
C GLU A 156 3.30 -6.70 -28.77
N LEU A 157 3.39 -5.53 -29.43
CA LEU A 157 2.39 -4.46 -29.40
C LEU A 157 1.01 -5.04 -29.73
N THR A 158 0.03 -4.81 -28.86
CA THR A 158 -1.36 -4.86 -29.30
C THR A 158 -1.59 -3.67 -30.23
N PRO A 159 -2.08 -3.88 -31.47
CA PRO A 159 -2.55 -2.77 -32.27
C PRO A 159 -3.69 -2.10 -31.51
N THR A 160 -3.57 -0.81 -31.26
CA THR A 160 -4.68 0.03 -30.83
C THR A 160 -5.81 -0.13 -31.85
N THR A 161 -6.85 -0.88 -31.48
CA THR A 161 -8.08 -0.91 -32.26
C THR A 161 -8.79 0.40 -31.96
N ASP A 162 -8.54 1.40 -32.81
CA ASP A 162 -9.40 2.57 -32.88
C ASP A 162 -10.82 2.09 -33.19
N SER A 163 -11.68 2.21 -32.19
CA SER A 163 -13.11 2.00 -32.30
C SER A 163 -13.74 3.17 -33.07
N ASN A 164 -13.47 3.24 -34.37
CA ASN A 164 -14.25 4.02 -35.31
C ASN A 164 -14.81 3.10 -36.39
N SER A 165 -15.87 2.39 -36.02
CA SER A 165 -16.75 1.77 -36.99
C SER A 165 -17.63 2.85 -37.61
N ASN A 166 -17.27 3.30 -38.81
CA ASN A 166 -18.22 3.64 -39.87
C ASN A 166 -17.50 3.95 -41.19
N GLY A 167 -17.66 3.05 -42.19
CA GLY A 167 -17.66 3.45 -43.60
C GLY A 167 -16.68 2.73 -44.54
N ASN A 168 -17.20 1.69 -45.21
CA ASN A 168 -16.85 1.18 -46.54
C ASN A 168 -15.43 0.62 -46.85
N PRO A 169 -15.34 -0.56 -47.52
CA PRO A 169 -14.09 -1.06 -48.07
C PRO A 169 -13.87 -0.48 -49.48
N LYS A 170 -12.82 0.32 -49.66
CA LYS A 170 -12.24 0.56 -50.99
C LYS A 170 -10.79 0.15 -51.02
N LYS A 171 -10.50 -0.75 -51.97
CA LYS A 171 -9.16 -1.07 -52.47
C LYS A 171 -8.45 0.21 -52.88
N GLU A 172 -7.23 0.39 -52.40
CA GLU A 172 -6.16 0.99 -53.20
C GLU A 172 -4.81 0.53 -52.65
N THR A 173 -3.98 0.13 -53.60
CA THR A 173 -2.62 -0.36 -53.51
C THR A 173 -1.71 0.85 -53.37
N GLU A 174 -0.81 0.89 -52.38
CA GLU A 174 0.58 1.31 -52.56
C GLU A 174 1.35 1.19 -51.23
N SER A 175 2.59 0.78 -51.39
CA SER A 175 3.58 0.40 -50.40
C SER A 175 3.97 1.56 -49.46
N GLU A 176 3.49 1.52 -48.22
CA GLU A 176 4.22 2.09 -47.09
C GLU A 176 4.91 0.95 -46.35
N GLU A 177 6.24 0.87 -46.49
CA GLU A 177 7.09 0.04 -45.64
C GLU A 177 6.84 0.43 -44.18
N LEU A 178 6.05 -0.37 -43.46
CA LEU A 178 6.04 -0.36 -42.01
C LEU A 178 7.48 -0.64 -41.55
N LYS A 179 8.19 0.41 -41.11
CA LYS A 179 9.38 0.25 -40.29
C LYS A 179 8.96 -0.54 -39.05
N LEU A 180 9.27 -1.84 -39.01
CA LEU A 180 9.25 -2.61 -37.78
C LEU A 180 10.25 -1.97 -36.82
N THR A 181 9.78 -1.06 -35.97
CA THR A 181 10.53 -0.61 -34.81
C THR A 181 10.64 -1.79 -33.87
N GLU A 182 11.86 -2.30 -33.68
CA GLU A 182 12.21 -3.34 -32.71
C GLU A 182 11.48 -3.09 -31.37
N PRO A 183 10.67 -4.03 -30.85
CA PRO A 183 9.75 -3.81 -29.72
C PRO A 183 10.46 -3.48 -28.39
N TYR A 184 11.79 -3.54 -28.35
CA TYR A 184 12.63 -3.24 -27.18
C TYR A 184 13.60 -2.08 -27.38
N ALA A 185 13.46 -1.29 -28.45
CA ALA A 185 14.47 -0.29 -28.82
C ALA A 185 14.82 0.70 -27.68
N ASN A 186 13.90 0.92 -26.75
CA ASN A 186 14.05 1.90 -25.67
C ASN A 186 14.26 1.27 -24.27
N LEU A 187 14.25 -0.07 -24.14
CA LEU A 187 14.45 -0.77 -22.86
C LEU A 187 15.84 -1.42 -22.82
N TYR A 188 16.74 -0.84 -22.02
CA TYR A 188 18.11 -1.30 -21.84
C TYR A 188 18.19 -2.18 -20.58
N ILE A 189 18.81 -3.35 -20.69
CA ILE A 189 19.03 -4.26 -19.56
C ILE A 189 20.52 -4.27 -19.21
N LEU A 190 20.85 -3.96 -17.96
CA LEU A 190 22.22 -3.97 -17.44
C LEU A 190 22.33 -5.03 -16.32
N PRO A 191 22.87 -6.23 -16.60
CA PRO A 191 23.14 -7.22 -15.57
C PRO A 191 24.46 -6.91 -14.86
N GLU A 192 24.44 -6.01 -13.88
CA GLU A 192 25.63 -5.51 -13.18
C GLU A 192 25.38 -5.35 -11.67
N THR A 193 26.43 -5.54 -10.86
CA THR A 193 26.37 -5.39 -9.39
C THR A 193 27.33 -4.32 -8.87
N ASP A 194 28.35 -3.92 -9.64
CA ASP A 194 29.26 -2.85 -9.26
C ASP A 194 28.58 -1.47 -9.38
N LEU A 195 28.52 -0.74 -8.26
CA LEU A 195 27.88 0.58 -8.21
C LEU A 195 28.57 1.60 -9.12
N GLU A 196 29.89 1.59 -9.24
CA GLU A 196 30.59 2.60 -10.04
C GLU A 196 30.27 2.48 -11.52
N GLU A 197 30.18 1.25 -12.05
CA GLU A 197 29.78 1.02 -13.43
C GLU A 197 28.31 1.41 -13.66
N ILE A 198 27.43 1.11 -12.70
CA ILE A 198 26.02 1.53 -12.78
C ILE A 198 25.91 3.06 -12.82
N LEU A 199 26.66 3.78 -11.98
CA LEU A 199 26.65 5.26 -11.97
C LEU A 199 27.16 5.85 -13.28
N ARG A 200 28.22 5.26 -13.87
CA ARG A 200 28.73 5.68 -15.19
C ARG A 200 27.69 5.45 -16.29
N GLU A 201 27.00 4.32 -16.25
CA GLU A 201 25.94 4.03 -17.22
C GLU A 201 24.77 5.01 -17.09
N LEU A 202 24.37 5.37 -15.87
CA LEU A 202 23.33 6.40 -15.64
C LEU A 202 23.73 7.77 -16.21
N GLU A 203 24.99 8.19 -16.00
CA GLU A 203 25.50 9.47 -16.52
C GLU A 203 25.68 9.45 -18.05
N SER A 204 26.01 8.30 -18.63
CA SER A 204 26.21 8.11 -20.08
C SER A 204 24.88 8.00 -20.84
N LEU A 205 24.03 7.05 -20.43
CA LEU A 205 22.76 6.76 -21.09
C LEU A 205 21.71 7.84 -20.81
N LYS A 206 21.74 8.49 -19.65
CA LYS A 206 20.75 9.47 -19.18
C LYS A 206 19.30 9.00 -19.45
N PRO A 207 18.88 7.87 -18.87
CA PRO A 207 17.53 7.37 -19.03
C PRO A 207 16.52 8.29 -18.32
N GLN A 208 15.28 8.33 -18.79
CA GLN A 208 14.21 9.03 -18.05
C GLN A 208 13.89 8.32 -16.74
N VAL A 209 13.89 6.99 -16.77
CA VAL A 209 13.61 6.14 -15.61
C VAL A 209 14.63 5.02 -15.58
N ALA A 210 15.20 4.74 -14.41
CA ALA A 210 16.01 3.57 -14.16
C ALA A 210 15.44 2.73 -13.01
N VAL A 211 15.39 1.41 -13.22
CA VAL A 211 15.02 0.42 -12.23
C VAL A 211 16.28 -0.23 -11.67
N ILE A 212 16.37 -0.37 -10.34
CA ILE A 212 17.46 -1.07 -9.64
C ILE A 212 16.87 -2.28 -8.90
N ASP A 213 17.13 -3.49 -9.42
CA ASP A 213 16.59 -4.75 -8.90
C ASP A 213 17.73 -5.74 -8.55
N SER A 214 18.23 -5.80 -7.31
CA SER A 214 17.81 -5.07 -6.11
C SER A 214 18.96 -4.30 -5.47
N ILE A 215 18.64 -3.37 -4.55
CA ILE A 215 19.67 -2.56 -3.87
C ILE A 215 20.60 -3.40 -2.97
N GLN A 216 20.10 -4.52 -2.45
CA GLN A 216 20.87 -5.39 -1.56
C GLN A 216 22.06 -6.05 -2.25
N THR A 217 21.98 -6.27 -3.55
CA THR A 217 23.03 -6.95 -4.32
C THR A 217 24.09 -6.00 -4.85
N LEU A 218 23.90 -4.69 -4.73
CA LEU A 218 24.91 -3.73 -5.16
C LEU A 218 26.14 -3.75 -4.25
N TYR A 219 27.29 -3.55 -4.87
CA TYR A 219 28.57 -3.48 -4.21
C TYR A 219 29.27 -2.16 -4.53
N PHE A 220 29.72 -1.47 -3.48
CA PHE A 220 30.59 -0.32 -3.59
C PHE A 220 31.97 -0.65 -3.00
N ALA A 221 32.98 -0.69 -3.87
CA ALA A 221 34.34 -1.10 -3.53
C ALA A 221 35.04 -0.18 -2.50
N ALA A 222 34.64 1.09 -2.42
CA ALA A 222 35.20 2.04 -1.46
C ALA A 222 34.83 1.72 0.00
N LEU A 223 33.82 0.86 0.23
CA LEU A 223 33.40 0.41 1.55
C LEU A 223 33.95 -0.99 1.86
N THR A 224 34.43 -1.18 3.09
CA THR A 224 34.93 -2.47 3.59
C THR A 224 33.83 -3.45 3.99
N SER A 225 32.59 -2.98 4.13
CA SER A 225 31.44 -3.79 4.49
C SER A 225 30.97 -4.67 3.33
N ALA A 226 30.51 -5.89 3.64
CA ALA A 226 30.02 -6.84 2.64
C ALA A 226 28.74 -6.35 1.93
N PRO A 227 28.52 -6.71 0.65
CA PRO A 227 27.25 -6.50 -0.06
C PRO A 227 26.04 -6.94 0.78
N GLY A 228 24.93 -6.22 0.67
CA GLY A 228 23.72 -6.48 1.44
C GLY A 228 23.75 -5.98 2.90
N SER A 229 24.90 -5.55 3.41
CA SER A 229 24.97 -4.86 4.70
C SER A 229 24.22 -3.52 4.66
N VAL A 230 23.72 -3.08 5.83
CA VAL A 230 23.03 -1.79 5.98
C VAL A 230 23.88 -0.62 5.50
N ALA A 231 25.20 -0.66 5.74
CA ALA A 231 26.13 0.38 5.31
C ALA A 231 26.26 0.45 3.78
N GLN A 232 26.48 -0.69 3.11
CA GLN A 232 26.50 -0.78 1.64
C GLN A 232 25.20 -0.23 1.04
N VAL A 233 24.05 -0.75 1.49
CA VAL A 233 22.74 -0.39 0.94
C VAL A 233 22.46 1.11 1.09
N ARG A 234 22.78 1.69 2.25
CA ARG A 234 22.60 3.12 2.52
C ARG A 234 23.46 3.99 1.63
N GLU A 235 24.75 3.66 1.48
CA GLU A 235 25.68 4.45 0.69
C GLU A 235 25.38 4.34 -0.81
N CYS A 236 25.11 3.12 -1.31
CA CYS A 236 24.68 2.90 -2.69
C CYS A 236 23.44 3.73 -3.02
N THR A 237 22.43 3.73 -2.14
CA THR A 237 21.21 4.53 -2.33
C THR A 237 21.50 6.02 -2.36
N SER A 238 22.39 6.50 -1.48
CA SER A 238 22.80 7.92 -1.43
C SER A 238 23.52 8.34 -2.72
N ALA A 239 24.46 7.54 -3.21
CA ALA A 239 25.19 7.81 -4.44
C ALA A 239 24.26 7.81 -5.68
N LEU A 240 23.37 6.81 -5.77
CA LEU A 240 22.33 6.75 -6.82
C LEU A 240 21.43 8.00 -6.78
N MET A 241 20.99 8.41 -5.59
CA MET A 241 20.15 9.60 -5.41
C MET A 241 20.86 10.88 -5.89
N GLN A 242 22.15 11.03 -5.60
CA GLN A 242 22.91 12.21 -6.02
C GLN A 242 22.99 12.33 -7.54
N VAL A 243 23.31 11.24 -8.24
CA VAL A 243 23.34 11.21 -9.71
C VAL A 243 21.93 11.44 -10.27
N ALA A 244 20.92 10.78 -9.72
CA ALA A 244 19.55 10.92 -10.18
C ALA A 244 19.00 12.34 -10.06
N LYS A 245 19.24 13.03 -8.94
CA LYS A 245 18.81 14.43 -8.77
C LYS A 245 19.58 15.38 -9.68
N ARG A 246 20.86 15.12 -9.93
CA ARG A 246 21.70 15.95 -10.81
C ARG A 246 21.29 15.84 -12.27
N GLU A 247 21.04 14.61 -12.73
CA GLU A 247 20.69 14.32 -14.14
C GLU A 247 19.17 14.28 -14.38
N ASN A 248 18.36 14.54 -13.35
CA ASN A 248 16.90 14.49 -13.38
C ASN A 248 16.33 13.13 -13.84
N ILE A 249 16.94 12.04 -13.34
CA ILE A 249 16.54 10.65 -13.62
C ILE A 249 15.57 10.19 -12.52
N THR A 250 14.46 9.55 -12.90
CA THR A 250 13.61 8.87 -11.91
C THR A 250 14.15 7.49 -11.59
N LEU A 251 14.30 7.17 -10.30
CA LEU A 251 14.79 5.88 -9.84
C LEU A 251 13.67 5.08 -9.16
N LEU A 252 13.49 3.84 -9.59
CA LEU A 252 12.66 2.84 -8.93
C LEU A 252 13.57 1.75 -8.34
N ILE A 253 13.64 1.66 -7.02
CA ILE A 253 14.57 0.76 -6.32
C ILE A 253 13.79 -0.36 -5.65
N VAL A 254 14.22 -1.61 -5.86
CA VAL A 254 13.72 -2.77 -5.12
C VAL A 254 14.51 -2.96 -3.83
N GLY A 255 13.80 -3.10 -2.72
CA GLY A 255 14.34 -3.51 -1.44
C GLY A 255 13.61 -4.75 -0.89
N HIS A 256 14.32 -5.83 -0.65
CA HIS A 256 13.81 -6.96 0.13
C HIS A 256 13.63 -6.61 1.62
N VAL A 257 12.51 -7.05 2.21
CA VAL A 257 12.32 -7.05 3.67
C VAL A 257 12.49 -8.47 4.18
N THR A 258 13.32 -8.67 5.20
CA THR A 258 13.41 -9.97 5.88
C THR A 258 12.33 -10.10 6.94
N LYS A 259 11.90 -11.33 7.24
CA LYS A 259 10.83 -11.66 8.22
C LYS A 259 11.04 -11.10 9.64
N GLU A 260 12.29 -10.74 9.97
CA GLU A 260 12.70 -10.21 11.27
C GLU A 260 12.99 -8.70 11.22
N GLY A 261 12.79 -8.04 10.06
CA GLY A 261 13.12 -6.63 9.83
C GLY A 261 14.63 -6.32 9.84
N ALA A 262 15.48 -7.33 9.91
CA ALA A 262 16.87 -7.20 10.34
C ALA A 262 17.94 -7.17 9.23
N ILE A 263 17.61 -7.25 7.94
CA ILE A 263 18.59 -6.93 6.89
C ILE A 263 18.02 -5.85 5.98
N ALA A 264 18.54 -4.64 6.19
CA ALA A 264 18.22 -3.41 5.46
C ALA A 264 16.73 -3.23 5.18
N GLY A 265 15.89 -3.48 6.21
CA GLY A 265 14.46 -3.25 6.12
C GLY A 265 14.18 -1.83 5.61
N PRO A 266 13.02 -1.58 4.95
CA PRO A 266 12.81 -0.33 4.21
C PRO A 266 12.94 0.89 5.11
N ARG A 267 12.71 0.75 6.43
CA ARG A 267 12.97 1.75 7.47
C ARG A 267 14.36 2.41 7.42
N VAL A 268 15.40 1.68 7.00
CA VAL A 268 16.75 2.26 6.83
C VAL A 268 16.79 3.27 5.68
N LEU A 269 16.12 2.94 4.57
CA LEU A 269 16.10 3.74 3.35
C LEU A 269 14.91 4.72 3.30
N GLU A 270 13.89 4.51 4.13
CA GLU A 270 12.63 5.26 4.18
C GLU A 270 12.88 6.76 4.29
N HIS A 271 13.92 7.19 5.02
CA HIS A 271 14.26 8.60 5.16
C HIS A 271 15.03 9.19 3.97
N LEU A 272 15.75 8.36 3.21
CA LEU A 272 16.58 8.76 2.08
C LEU A 272 15.79 8.94 0.80
N VAL A 273 14.72 8.16 0.62
CA VAL A 273 13.92 8.18 -0.61
C VAL A 273 12.77 9.17 -0.56
N ASP A 274 12.22 9.56 -1.71
CA ASP A 274 11.08 10.47 -1.77
C ASP A 274 9.75 9.74 -1.52
N THR A 275 9.63 8.52 -2.05
CA THR A 275 8.43 7.67 -1.93
C THR A 275 8.82 6.26 -1.49
N VAL A 276 8.03 5.65 -0.60
CA VAL A 276 8.20 4.30 -0.08
C VAL A 276 6.89 3.56 -0.24
N LEU A 277 6.94 2.48 -1.01
CA LEU A 277 5.84 1.56 -1.24
C LEU A 277 6.17 0.20 -0.62
N TYR A 278 5.19 -0.44 0.01
CA TYR A 278 5.30 -1.83 0.48
C TYR A 278 4.39 -2.71 -0.33
N PHE A 279 4.94 -3.77 -0.89
CA PHE A 279 4.19 -4.80 -1.58
C PHE A 279 4.02 -6.00 -0.65
N GLU A 280 2.78 -6.20 -0.23
CA GLU A 280 2.37 -7.16 0.78
C GLU A 280 1.38 -8.16 0.18
N GLY A 281 1.30 -9.35 0.77
CA GLY A 281 0.30 -10.33 0.39
C GLY A 281 0.43 -11.56 1.27
N ASP A 282 -0.72 -12.14 1.62
CA ASP A 282 -0.74 -13.43 2.30
C ASP A 282 -0.37 -14.53 1.29
N ARG A 283 0.33 -15.56 1.77
CA ARG A 283 0.68 -16.75 0.97
C ARG A 283 -0.55 -17.51 0.50
N TYR A 284 -1.67 -17.37 1.22
CA TYR A 284 -2.93 -18.04 0.93
C TYR A 284 -3.94 -17.17 0.18
N ALA A 285 -3.69 -15.86 0.08
CA ALA A 285 -4.52 -14.96 -0.72
C ALA A 285 -3.99 -14.90 -2.15
N SER A 286 -4.89 -14.89 -3.14
CA SER A 286 -4.57 -14.64 -4.56
C SER A 286 -4.09 -13.21 -4.80
N HIS A 287 -4.49 -12.28 -3.93
CA HIS A 287 -4.29 -10.85 -4.11
C HIS A 287 -3.12 -10.31 -3.28
N ARG A 288 -2.51 -9.25 -3.81
CA ARG A 288 -1.32 -8.58 -3.30
C ARG A 288 -1.63 -7.08 -3.21
N LEU A 289 -1.27 -6.48 -2.09
CA LEU A 289 -1.56 -5.10 -1.75
C LEU A 289 -0.29 -4.28 -1.85
N LEU A 290 -0.28 -3.27 -2.72
CA LEU A 290 0.77 -2.27 -2.81
C LEU A 290 0.35 -1.04 -2.02
N ARG A 291 1.00 -0.78 -0.89
CA ARG A 291 0.68 0.33 0.02
C ARG A 291 1.69 1.44 -0.09
N SER A 292 1.23 2.68 -0.07
CA SER A 292 2.11 3.81 0.22
C SER A 292 2.37 3.91 1.72
N VAL A 293 3.62 4.14 2.13
CA VAL A 293 3.98 4.44 3.54
C VAL A 293 4.56 5.84 3.67
N LYS A 294 5.32 6.27 2.66
CA LYS A 294 5.83 7.63 2.51
C LYS A 294 5.61 8.06 1.07
N ASN A 295 5.05 9.23 0.85
CA ASN A 295 4.90 9.79 -0.47
C ASN A 295 4.99 11.31 -0.37
N ARG A 296 6.07 11.87 -0.91
CA ARG A 296 6.24 13.33 -0.96
C ARG A 296 5.40 13.99 -2.06
N PHE A 297 4.82 13.19 -2.95
CA PHE A 297 4.11 13.64 -4.14
C PHE A 297 2.65 13.19 -4.17
N GLY A 298 2.14 12.57 -3.10
CA GLY A 298 0.79 12.00 -3.06
C GLY A 298 0.40 11.60 -1.63
N ALA A 299 -0.77 11.00 -1.48
CA ALA A 299 -1.24 10.53 -0.18
C ALA A 299 -0.48 9.26 0.26
N THR A 300 -0.16 9.18 1.56
CA THR A 300 0.55 8.04 2.17
C THR A 300 -0.38 6.90 2.57
N HIS A 301 -1.64 6.94 2.15
CA HIS A 301 -2.64 5.96 2.55
C HIS A 301 -3.29 5.29 1.34
N GLU A 302 -2.79 5.57 0.13
CA GLU A 302 -3.28 4.96 -1.10
C GLU A 302 -2.80 3.52 -1.24
N ILE A 303 -3.66 2.70 -1.86
CA ILE A 303 -3.42 1.27 -2.03
C ILE A 303 -3.78 0.85 -3.45
N GLY A 304 -2.89 0.04 -4.01
CA GLY A 304 -3.07 -0.66 -5.27
C GLY A 304 -3.25 -2.16 -5.02
N ILE A 305 -4.18 -2.79 -5.72
CA ILE A 305 -4.48 -4.21 -5.54
C ILE A 305 -4.15 -4.95 -6.83
N PHE A 306 -3.35 -6.00 -6.70
CA PHE A 306 -2.85 -6.80 -7.81
C PHE A 306 -3.13 -8.28 -7.56
N GLU A 307 -3.30 -9.03 -8.64
CA GLU A 307 -3.36 -10.49 -8.61
C GLU A 307 -2.24 -11.07 -9.47
N MET A 308 -1.64 -12.17 -9.02
CA MET A 308 -0.62 -12.88 -9.82
C MET A 308 -1.30 -13.88 -10.74
N ALA A 309 -1.40 -13.55 -12.02
CA ALA A 309 -1.89 -14.42 -13.08
C ALA A 309 -0.73 -15.13 -13.80
N GLU A 310 -1.07 -16.03 -14.73
CA GLU A 310 -0.09 -16.76 -15.56
C GLU A 310 0.86 -15.82 -16.33
N HIS A 311 0.35 -14.66 -16.76
CA HIS A 311 1.06 -13.67 -17.56
C HIS A 311 1.65 -12.52 -16.72
N GLY A 312 1.70 -12.65 -15.39
CA GLY A 312 2.24 -11.63 -14.49
C GLY A 312 1.22 -10.99 -13.57
N LEU A 313 1.52 -9.79 -13.07
CA LEU A 313 0.62 -9.05 -12.21
C LEU A 313 -0.45 -8.35 -13.03
N VAL A 314 -1.70 -8.50 -12.59
CA VAL A 314 -2.89 -7.86 -13.16
C VAL A 314 -3.53 -6.97 -12.09
N GLU A 315 -3.98 -5.79 -12.49
CA GLU A 315 -4.65 -4.85 -11.59
C GLU A 315 -6.07 -5.28 -11.28
N VAL A 316 -6.45 -5.16 -10.01
CA VAL A 316 -7.83 -5.35 -9.59
C VAL A 316 -8.51 -3.98 -9.52
N ALA A 317 -9.23 -3.64 -10.58
CA ALA A 317 -9.94 -2.36 -10.68
C ALA A 317 -11.08 -2.23 -9.66
N ASN A 318 -11.79 -3.33 -9.38
CA ASN A 318 -12.87 -3.38 -8.38
C ASN A 318 -12.55 -4.35 -7.23
N PRO A 319 -11.78 -3.91 -6.23
CA PRO A 319 -11.33 -4.79 -5.16
C PRO A 319 -12.45 -5.24 -4.24
N SER A 320 -13.52 -4.45 -4.13
CA SER A 320 -14.66 -4.76 -3.27
C SER A 320 -15.33 -6.07 -3.69
N GLU A 321 -15.29 -6.45 -4.97
CA GLU A 321 -15.82 -7.76 -5.42
C GLU A 321 -15.04 -8.95 -4.85
N LEU A 322 -13.77 -8.77 -4.49
CA LEU A 322 -12.94 -9.83 -3.92
C LEU A 322 -13.22 -10.10 -2.44
N PHE A 323 -13.70 -9.06 -1.72
CA PHE A 323 -13.92 -9.09 -0.28
C PHE A 323 -15.40 -9.22 0.08
N LEU A 324 -16.26 -9.35 -0.93
CA LEU A 324 -17.67 -9.63 -0.79
C LEU A 324 -17.91 -11.13 -0.98
N GLY A 325 -18.66 -11.74 -0.07
CA GLY A 325 -19.19 -13.09 -0.29
C GLY A 325 -20.26 -13.10 -1.37
N ASN A 326 -20.85 -14.28 -1.60
CA ASN A 326 -21.97 -14.40 -2.51
C ASN A 326 -23.18 -13.63 -1.96
N ARG A 327 -23.57 -12.53 -2.62
CA ARG A 327 -24.66 -11.65 -2.18
C ARG A 327 -26.04 -12.33 -2.16
N ASP A 328 -26.16 -13.48 -2.79
CA ASP A 328 -27.38 -14.29 -2.82
C ASP A 328 -27.40 -15.36 -1.72
N GLU A 329 -26.32 -15.49 -0.93
CA GLU A 329 -26.22 -16.43 0.19
C GLU A 329 -26.58 -15.74 1.52
N PHE A 330 -27.72 -16.12 2.08
CA PHE A 330 -28.26 -15.57 3.31
C PHE A 330 -27.77 -16.40 4.51
N ALA A 331 -26.59 -16.07 5.04
CA ALA A 331 -26.01 -16.78 6.19
C ALA A 331 -26.15 -15.98 7.50
N PRO A 332 -26.60 -16.61 8.60
CA PRO A 332 -26.59 -15.97 9.91
C PRO A 332 -25.18 -15.58 10.34
N GLY A 333 -25.08 -14.47 11.07
CA GLY A 333 -23.79 -13.98 11.57
C GLY A 333 -22.93 -13.26 10.54
N THR A 334 -23.47 -12.94 9.36
CA THR A 334 -22.79 -12.12 8.35
C THR A 334 -23.23 -10.65 8.46
N ALA A 335 -22.30 -9.73 8.19
CA ALA A 335 -22.56 -8.31 8.12
C ALA A 335 -21.58 -7.62 7.16
N THR A 336 -22.05 -6.68 6.35
CA THR A 336 -21.18 -5.95 5.42
C THR A 336 -20.82 -4.58 5.98
N VAL A 337 -19.54 -4.23 5.95
CA VAL A 337 -19.02 -2.91 6.33
C VAL A 337 -18.32 -2.25 5.15
N VAL A 338 -18.19 -0.93 5.20
CA VAL A 338 -17.28 -0.22 4.30
C VAL A 338 -16.08 0.21 5.12
N ALA A 339 -14.95 -0.46 4.92
CA ALA A 339 -13.69 -0.08 5.52
C ALA A 339 -12.99 0.99 4.66
N CYS A 340 -12.18 1.86 5.24
CA CYS A 340 -11.32 2.79 4.53
C CYS A 340 -9.88 2.43 4.82
N GLU A 341 -9.19 2.06 3.76
CA GLU A 341 -7.76 1.86 3.80
C GLU A 341 -7.12 3.12 3.24
N GLY A 342 -6.84 4.04 4.16
CA GLY A 342 -6.51 5.41 3.80
C GLY A 342 -7.70 6.19 3.25
N THR A 343 -7.61 6.59 1.99
CA THR A 343 -8.67 7.25 1.21
C THR A 343 -9.49 6.28 0.39
N ARG A 344 -9.08 5.00 0.31
CA ARG A 344 -9.76 4.00 -0.51
C ARG A 344 -10.84 3.29 0.31
N PRO A 345 -12.13 3.51 0.01
CA PRO A 345 -13.19 2.70 0.58
C PRO A 345 -13.16 1.29 -0.03
N LEU A 346 -13.22 0.27 0.82
CA LEU A 346 -13.28 -1.15 0.49
C LEU A 346 -14.48 -1.74 1.21
N VAL A 347 -15.37 -2.37 0.46
CA VAL A 347 -16.50 -3.06 1.07
C VAL A 347 -16.09 -4.46 1.47
N VAL A 348 -16.33 -4.83 2.73
CA VAL A 348 -15.83 -6.06 3.35
C VAL A 348 -16.97 -6.77 4.06
N GLU A 349 -17.08 -8.07 3.84
CA GLU A 349 -17.95 -8.93 4.62
C GLU A 349 -17.26 -9.39 5.91
N LEU A 350 -17.96 -9.22 7.03
CA LEU A 350 -17.58 -9.74 8.34
C LEU A 350 -18.45 -10.93 8.68
N GLN A 351 -17.82 -11.97 9.21
CA GLN A 351 -18.46 -13.21 9.60
C GLN A 351 -18.26 -13.44 11.09
N ALA A 352 -19.32 -13.81 11.80
CA ALA A 352 -19.28 -14.16 13.21
C ALA A 352 -19.93 -15.52 13.45
N LEU A 353 -19.28 -16.34 14.28
CA LEU A 353 -19.82 -17.58 14.80
C LEU A 353 -19.82 -17.52 16.33
N VAL A 354 -21.02 -17.48 16.91
CA VAL A 354 -21.24 -17.48 18.36
C VAL A 354 -21.89 -18.80 18.75
N SER A 355 -21.27 -19.54 19.66
CA SER A 355 -21.73 -20.87 20.07
C SER A 355 -21.57 -21.06 21.58
N PRO A 356 -22.43 -21.87 22.25
CA PRO A 356 -22.19 -22.26 23.63
C PRO A 356 -20.80 -22.85 23.83
N THR A 357 -20.10 -22.40 24.86
CA THR A 357 -18.77 -22.94 25.19
C THR A 357 -18.88 -24.28 25.91
N SER A 358 -18.04 -25.24 25.53
CA SER A 358 -17.84 -26.51 26.25
C SER A 358 -16.66 -26.46 27.22
N TYR A 359 -15.96 -25.32 27.28
CA TYR A 359 -14.78 -25.11 28.12
C TYR A 359 -15.10 -24.29 29.37
N SER A 360 -14.18 -24.27 30.33
CA SER A 360 -14.30 -23.44 31.54
C SER A 360 -14.23 -21.94 31.25
N SER A 361 -13.53 -21.56 30.18
CA SER A 361 -13.47 -20.18 29.69
C SER A 361 -13.86 -20.12 28.20
N PRO A 362 -14.73 -19.18 27.82
CA PRO A 362 -15.13 -19.02 26.42
C PRO A 362 -13.93 -18.65 25.54
N ARG A 363 -13.89 -19.22 24.34
CA ARG A 363 -12.92 -18.91 23.31
C ARG A 363 -13.32 -17.64 22.60
N ARG A 364 -12.34 -16.77 22.36
CA ARG A 364 -12.49 -15.56 21.54
C ARG A 364 -11.38 -15.57 20.52
N SER A 365 -11.72 -15.47 19.25
CA SER A 365 -10.74 -15.57 18.17
C SER A 365 -11.12 -14.64 17.04
N THR A 366 -10.11 -13.99 16.46
CA THR A 366 -10.29 -13.10 15.31
C THR A 366 -9.38 -13.49 14.15
N THR A 367 -9.81 -13.19 12.94
CA THR A 367 -8.99 -13.25 11.72
C THR A 367 -9.29 -12.02 10.87
N GLY A 368 -8.30 -11.16 10.62
CA GLY A 368 -8.50 -9.90 9.91
C GLY A 368 -9.29 -8.84 10.70
N VAL A 369 -9.47 -9.01 12.01
CA VAL A 369 -10.11 -8.04 12.92
C VAL A 369 -9.28 -7.91 14.19
N ASP A 370 -9.14 -6.70 14.72
CA ASP A 370 -8.42 -6.48 15.97
C ASP A 370 -9.09 -7.19 17.15
N TYR A 371 -8.29 -7.97 17.89
CA TYR A 371 -8.75 -8.75 19.03
C TYR A 371 -9.27 -7.85 20.17
N SER A 372 -8.60 -6.73 20.43
CA SER A 372 -8.96 -5.83 21.53
C SER A 372 -10.31 -5.15 21.28
N ARG A 373 -10.58 -4.74 20.04
CA ARG A 373 -11.88 -4.22 19.58
C ARG A 373 -12.99 -5.24 19.77
N LEU A 374 -12.77 -6.50 19.37
CA LEU A 374 -13.76 -7.56 19.60
C LEU A 374 -14.12 -7.65 21.10
N GLN A 375 -13.13 -7.66 22.00
CA GLN A 375 -13.40 -7.72 23.45
C GLN A 375 -14.29 -6.57 23.94
N GLN A 376 -14.00 -5.35 23.48
CA GLN A 376 -14.77 -4.16 23.85
C GLN A 376 -16.21 -4.25 23.34
N ILE A 377 -16.39 -4.68 22.08
CA ILE A 377 -17.71 -4.82 21.46
C ILE A 377 -18.54 -5.88 22.19
N LEU A 378 -17.95 -7.05 22.49
CA LEU A 378 -18.62 -8.10 23.27
C LEU A 378 -19.07 -7.58 24.65
N ALA A 379 -18.22 -6.82 25.34
CA ALA A 379 -18.54 -6.22 26.63
C ALA A 379 -19.68 -5.18 26.53
N VAL A 380 -19.73 -4.38 25.47
CA VAL A 380 -20.82 -3.43 25.21
C VAL A 380 -22.12 -4.16 24.93
N LEU A 381 -22.10 -5.19 24.07
CA LEU A 381 -23.29 -6.00 23.79
C LEU A 381 -23.85 -6.67 25.05
N GLU A 382 -22.98 -7.22 25.90
CA GLU A 382 -23.41 -7.85 27.15
C GLU A 382 -23.97 -6.81 28.15
N LYS A 383 -23.24 -5.72 28.40
CA LYS A 383 -23.62 -4.76 29.44
C LYS A 383 -24.76 -3.81 29.03
N ARG A 384 -24.82 -3.41 27.77
CA ARG A 384 -25.75 -2.36 27.28
C ARG A 384 -26.95 -2.93 26.55
N VAL A 385 -26.78 -4.03 25.81
CA VAL A 385 -27.87 -4.69 25.06
C VAL A 385 -28.47 -5.85 25.86
N GLY A 386 -27.71 -6.44 26.80
CA GLY A 386 -28.19 -7.52 27.67
C GLY A 386 -28.06 -8.91 27.04
N ILE A 387 -27.11 -9.09 26.11
CA ILE A 387 -26.86 -10.38 25.45
C ILE A 387 -25.87 -11.19 26.29
N PRO A 388 -26.21 -12.41 26.77
CA PRO A 388 -25.37 -13.17 27.69
C PRO A 388 -24.19 -13.86 26.96
N LEU A 389 -23.19 -13.07 26.53
CA LEU A 389 -22.03 -13.54 25.77
C LEU A 389 -20.93 -14.15 26.64
N SER A 390 -20.97 -13.98 27.97
CA SER A 390 -19.95 -14.49 28.90
C SER A 390 -19.78 -16.01 28.92
N LYS A 391 -20.74 -16.77 28.38
CA LYS A 391 -20.69 -18.26 28.29
C LYS A 391 -20.63 -18.77 26.86
N LEU A 392 -20.36 -17.90 25.89
CA LEU A 392 -20.35 -18.24 24.48
C LEU A 392 -18.95 -18.05 23.92
N ASP A 393 -18.53 -19.01 23.12
CA ASP A 393 -17.40 -18.84 22.22
C ASP A 393 -17.78 -17.84 21.12
N ALA A 394 -16.84 -16.99 20.73
CA ALA A 394 -17.04 -15.99 19.67
C ALA A 394 -15.85 -16.01 18.71
N TYR A 395 -16.13 -16.34 17.46
CA TYR A 395 -15.17 -16.31 16.35
C TYR A 395 -15.61 -15.22 15.39
N VAL A 396 -14.71 -14.31 15.02
CA VAL A 396 -15.00 -13.23 14.06
C VAL A 396 -13.93 -13.18 12.98
N ALA A 397 -14.33 -13.19 11.71
CA ALA A 397 -13.42 -13.14 10.58
C ALA A 397 -13.83 -12.07 9.57
N SER A 398 -12.85 -11.50 8.89
CA SER A 398 -13.03 -10.71 7.68
C SER A 398 -12.90 -11.61 6.45
N ALA A 399 -13.85 -11.52 5.52
CA ALA A 399 -13.82 -12.28 4.27
C ALA A 399 -12.67 -11.80 3.35
N GLY A 400 -12.11 -12.73 2.58
CA GLY A 400 -11.04 -12.43 1.62
C GLY A 400 -9.68 -12.04 2.24
N GLY A 401 -9.50 -12.23 3.56
CA GLY A 401 -8.21 -12.04 4.23
C GLY A 401 -7.77 -10.59 4.42
N LEU A 402 -8.63 -9.62 4.14
CA LEU A 402 -8.32 -8.20 4.36
C LEU A 402 -8.41 -7.86 5.85
N GLY A 403 -7.36 -7.25 6.39
CA GLY A 403 -7.35 -6.71 7.75
C GLY A 403 -8.22 -5.47 7.87
N VAL A 404 -9.29 -5.53 8.66
CA VAL A 404 -10.18 -4.40 8.95
C VAL A 404 -9.84 -3.84 10.33
N GLU A 405 -8.83 -2.97 10.38
CA GLU A 405 -8.30 -2.40 11.62
C GLU A 405 -8.72 -0.94 11.82
N GLU A 406 -10.03 -0.68 11.88
CA GLU A 406 -10.52 0.69 12.10
C GLU A 406 -11.83 0.78 12.88
N PRO A 407 -12.13 1.96 13.49
CA PRO A 407 -13.35 2.15 14.28
C PRO A 407 -14.64 1.99 13.50
N ALA A 408 -14.66 2.28 12.19
CA ALA A 408 -15.89 2.25 11.41
C ALA A 408 -16.51 0.85 11.25
N ALA A 409 -15.71 -0.20 11.44
CA ALA A 409 -16.16 -1.58 11.37
C ALA A 409 -16.82 -2.08 12.66
N ASP A 410 -16.69 -1.36 13.79
CA ASP A 410 -17.18 -1.80 15.09
C ASP A 410 -18.69 -2.13 15.06
N LEU A 411 -19.48 -1.29 14.37
CA LEU A 411 -20.92 -1.52 14.23
C LEU A 411 -21.22 -2.81 13.46
N GLY A 412 -20.49 -3.09 12.38
CA GLY A 412 -20.66 -4.32 11.62
C GLY A 412 -20.29 -5.56 12.42
N ILE A 413 -19.17 -5.52 13.16
CA ILE A 413 -18.76 -6.60 14.07
C ILE A 413 -19.85 -6.84 15.11
N ALA A 414 -20.38 -5.78 15.73
CA ALA A 414 -21.44 -5.90 16.72
C ALA A 414 -22.69 -6.58 16.14
N ILE A 415 -23.11 -6.17 14.94
CA ILE A 415 -24.30 -6.72 14.28
C ILE A 415 -24.07 -8.16 13.81
N ALA A 416 -22.90 -8.50 13.27
CA ALA A 416 -22.54 -9.89 12.92
C ALA A 416 -22.63 -10.82 14.15
N VAL A 417 -22.05 -10.41 15.29
CA VAL A 417 -22.13 -11.18 16.54
C VAL A 417 -23.58 -11.39 16.99
N VAL A 418 -24.40 -10.34 16.94
CA VAL A 418 -25.82 -10.44 17.33
C VAL A 418 -26.63 -11.29 16.36
N ALA A 419 -26.38 -11.17 15.06
CA ALA A 419 -26.98 -11.97 14.01
C ALA A 419 -26.66 -13.46 14.22
N SER A 420 -25.41 -13.78 14.53
CA SER A 420 -24.96 -15.14 14.84
C SER A 420 -25.62 -15.68 16.11
N PHE A 421 -25.59 -14.91 17.20
CA PHE A 421 -26.20 -15.29 18.47
C PHE A 421 -27.72 -15.54 18.37
N ARG A 422 -28.43 -14.77 17.53
CA ARG A 422 -29.87 -14.89 17.35
C ARG A 422 -30.28 -15.83 16.22
N ASP A 423 -29.31 -16.41 15.51
CA ASP A 423 -29.54 -17.18 14.28
C ASP A 423 -30.42 -16.41 13.28
N ARG A 424 -30.00 -15.17 12.98
CA ARG A 424 -30.70 -14.23 12.10
C ARG A 424 -29.78 -13.77 10.99
N VAL A 425 -30.38 -13.45 9.85
CA VAL A 425 -29.68 -12.91 8.69
C VAL A 425 -29.85 -11.39 8.63
N VAL A 426 -28.77 -10.69 8.32
CA VAL A 426 -28.77 -9.27 7.95
C VAL A 426 -28.93 -9.21 6.43
N ASP A 427 -29.75 -8.30 5.92
CA ASP A 427 -29.87 -8.10 4.46
C ASP A 427 -28.49 -7.84 3.82
N PRO A 428 -28.00 -8.71 2.92
CA PRO A 428 -26.69 -8.56 2.26
C PRO A 428 -26.54 -7.28 1.43
N ARG A 429 -27.65 -6.56 1.16
CA ARG A 429 -27.67 -5.26 0.48
C ARG A 429 -27.61 -4.08 1.45
N THR A 430 -27.37 -4.34 2.74
CA THR A 430 -27.17 -3.32 3.78
C THR A 430 -25.70 -3.20 4.16
N VAL A 431 -25.15 -1.98 4.12
CA VAL A 431 -23.84 -1.68 4.73
C VAL A 431 -24.00 -1.07 6.13
N LEU A 432 -23.06 -1.41 7.02
CA LEU A 432 -23.00 -0.96 8.40
C LEU A 432 -21.73 -0.15 8.61
N ILE A 433 -21.87 1.08 9.08
CA ILE A 433 -20.74 1.99 9.28
C ILE A 433 -20.91 2.71 10.62
N GLY A 434 -19.95 2.59 11.52
CA GLY A 434 -19.94 3.35 12.76
C GLY A 434 -19.04 2.79 13.84
N GLU A 435 -18.52 3.67 14.69
CA GLU A 435 -17.73 3.30 15.87
C GLU A 435 -18.67 3.00 17.05
N VAL A 436 -18.37 1.94 17.80
CA VAL A 436 -19.16 1.57 18.99
C VAL A 436 -18.48 2.09 20.25
N GLY A 437 -19.11 3.07 20.90
CA GLY A 437 -18.65 3.58 22.19
C GLY A 437 -18.99 2.63 23.34
N LEU A 438 -18.20 2.67 24.42
CA LEU A 438 -18.41 1.86 25.64
C LEU A 438 -19.76 2.13 26.36
N GLY A 439 -20.42 3.25 26.05
CA GLY A 439 -21.77 3.58 26.52
C GLY A 439 -22.89 2.96 25.69
N GLY A 440 -22.56 2.25 24.60
CA GLY A 440 -23.53 1.70 23.64
C GLY A 440 -24.01 2.70 22.59
N GLN A 441 -23.38 3.87 22.50
CA GLN A 441 -23.63 4.85 21.44
C GLN A 441 -22.89 4.49 20.15
N VAL A 442 -23.47 4.83 19.00
CA VAL A 442 -22.80 4.76 17.69
C VAL A 442 -22.22 6.13 17.38
N ARG A 443 -20.91 6.21 17.19
CA ARG A 443 -20.15 7.46 17.00
C ARG A 443 -19.83 7.69 15.52
N LEU A 444 -19.63 8.96 15.19
CA LEU A 444 -19.24 9.42 13.85
C LEU A 444 -17.87 8.88 13.44
N VAL A 445 -17.71 8.65 12.14
CA VAL A 445 -16.47 8.16 11.54
C VAL A 445 -16.01 9.07 10.41
N SER A 446 -14.72 8.99 10.09
CA SER A 446 -14.13 9.75 8.99
C SER A 446 -14.63 9.24 7.62
N GLN A 447 -14.59 10.12 6.63
CA GLN A 447 -14.79 9.80 5.21
C GLN A 447 -16.15 9.16 4.87
N MET A 448 -17.21 9.50 5.59
CA MET A 448 -18.57 8.93 5.38
C MET A 448 -19.05 9.06 3.93
N GLU A 449 -18.81 10.22 3.28
CA GLU A 449 -19.19 10.43 1.88
C GLU A 449 -18.52 9.43 0.93
N LEU A 450 -17.21 9.18 1.09
CA LEU A 450 -16.48 8.21 0.26
C LEU A 450 -17.02 6.79 0.48
N ARG A 451 -17.28 6.43 1.74
CA ARG A 451 -17.84 5.11 2.09
C ARG A 451 -19.21 4.89 1.46
N LEU A 452 -20.10 5.88 1.55
CA LEU A 452 -21.45 5.79 1.00
C LEU A 452 -21.44 5.78 -0.53
N LYS A 453 -20.59 6.58 -1.17
CA LYS A 453 -20.41 6.55 -2.63
C LYS A 453 -19.94 5.20 -3.14
N GLU A 454 -19.00 4.56 -2.44
CA GLU A 454 -18.52 3.23 -2.81
C GLU A 454 -19.61 2.16 -2.63
N ALA A 455 -20.34 2.20 -1.51
CA ALA A 455 -21.50 1.33 -1.32
C ALA A 455 -22.55 1.52 -2.45
N ALA A 456 -22.82 2.77 -2.84
CA ALA A 456 -23.76 3.11 -3.91
C ALA A 456 -23.32 2.51 -5.25
N LYS A 457 -22.05 2.75 -5.61
CA LYS A 457 -21.41 2.28 -6.83
C LYS A 457 -21.48 0.76 -6.95
N LEU A 458 -21.34 0.05 -5.83
CA LEU A 458 -21.42 -1.41 -5.77
C LEU A 458 -22.85 -1.94 -5.68
N GLY A 459 -23.87 -1.08 -5.71
CA GLY A 459 -25.27 -1.46 -5.80
C GLY A 459 -25.95 -1.79 -4.47
N PHE A 460 -25.34 -1.43 -3.33
CA PHE A 460 -26.02 -1.55 -2.03
C PHE A 460 -27.26 -0.64 -2.00
N LYS A 461 -28.30 -1.12 -1.30
CA LYS A 461 -29.60 -0.43 -1.26
C LYS A 461 -29.81 0.33 0.03
N ARG A 462 -29.15 -0.10 1.10
CA ARG A 462 -29.35 0.45 2.44
C ARG A 462 -28.03 0.68 3.15
N ALA A 463 -27.94 1.74 3.94
CA ALA A 463 -26.80 2.02 4.82
C ALA A 463 -27.27 2.40 6.22
N ILE A 464 -26.73 1.74 7.25
CA ILE A 464 -26.96 2.08 8.65
C ILE A 464 -25.72 2.82 9.17
N VAL A 465 -25.93 4.08 9.57
CA VAL A 465 -24.84 5.03 9.90
C VAL A 465 -25.13 5.79 11.19
N PRO A 466 -24.12 6.35 11.89
CA PRO A 466 -24.34 7.19 13.05
C PRO A 466 -25.12 8.46 12.70
N LYS A 467 -25.99 8.90 13.60
CA LYS A 467 -26.71 10.18 13.47
C LYS A 467 -25.76 11.37 13.69
N GLY A 468 -25.97 12.45 12.93
CA GLY A 468 -25.32 13.75 13.17
C GLY A 468 -24.25 14.16 12.16
N GLN A 469 -24.07 13.40 11.07
CA GLN A 469 -23.21 13.79 9.95
C GLN A 469 -24.02 14.39 8.80
N SER A 470 -23.44 15.34 8.07
CA SER A 470 -23.99 15.75 6.77
C SER A 470 -23.85 14.58 5.81
N LEU A 471 -24.95 14.17 5.20
CA LEU A 471 -24.99 13.07 4.24
C LEU A 471 -25.08 13.64 2.83
N PRO A 472 -24.48 12.99 1.82
CA PRO A 472 -24.63 13.43 0.44
C PRO A 472 -26.09 13.26 -0.01
N ASP A 473 -26.60 14.25 -0.73
CA ASP A 473 -27.91 14.13 -1.40
C ASP A 473 -27.79 13.17 -2.60
N ASP A 474 -28.87 12.41 -2.87
CA ASP A 474 -29.06 11.61 -4.09
C ASP A 474 -28.00 10.51 -4.38
N LEU A 475 -27.82 9.57 -3.44
CA LEU A 475 -26.94 8.40 -3.62
C LEU A 475 -27.67 7.14 -4.11
N GLY A 476 -28.99 7.18 -4.27
CA GLY A 476 -29.79 5.96 -4.53
C GLY A 476 -29.73 4.92 -3.40
N LEU A 477 -29.30 5.33 -2.20
CA LEU A 477 -29.24 4.54 -0.97
C LEU A 477 -30.27 5.02 0.05
N GLU A 478 -30.96 4.07 0.67
CA GLU A 478 -31.72 4.33 1.88
C GLU A 478 -30.77 4.47 3.07
N ILE A 479 -30.66 5.67 3.64
CA ILE A 479 -29.77 5.92 4.78
C ILE A 479 -30.57 5.92 6.09
N ILE A 480 -30.25 4.98 6.97
CA ILE A 480 -30.84 4.85 8.30
C ILE A 480 -29.84 5.36 9.34
N THR A 481 -30.18 6.46 10.00
CA THR A 481 -29.32 7.02 11.05
C THR A 481 -29.67 6.46 12.43
N VAL A 482 -28.65 6.06 13.20
CA VAL A 482 -28.80 5.47 14.54
C VAL A 482 -27.99 6.22 15.61
N ASN A 483 -28.47 6.22 16.86
CA ASN A 483 -27.73 6.81 17.98
C ASN A 483 -27.10 5.74 18.87
N LYS A 484 -27.75 4.58 19.01
CA LYS A 484 -27.31 3.49 19.87
C LYS A 484 -27.21 2.19 19.11
N VAL A 485 -26.35 1.29 19.59
CA VAL A 485 -26.16 -0.05 19.02
C VAL A 485 -27.49 -0.82 18.98
N ILE A 486 -28.37 -0.62 19.97
CA ILE A 486 -29.69 -1.26 19.99
C ILE A 486 -30.59 -0.82 18.83
N ASP A 487 -30.55 0.46 18.44
CA ASP A 487 -31.31 0.99 17.31
C ASP A 487 -30.80 0.36 16.00
N ALA A 488 -29.48 0.20 15.90
CA ALA A 488 -28.84 -0.47 14.77
C ALA A 488 -29.22 -1.95 14.67
N ILE A 489 -29.29 -2.67 15.80
CA ILE A 489 -29.74 -4.06 15.84
C ILE A 489 -31.18 -4.18 15.31
N ILE A 490 -32.07 -3.28 15.76
CA ILE A 490 -33.48 -3.29 15.34
C ILE A 490 -33.60 -2.99 13.84
N ALA A 491 -32.81 -2.04 13.32
CA ALA A 491 -32.81 -1.68 11.91
C ALA A 491 -32.19 -2.77 11.01
N ALA A 492 -31.11 -3.41 11.47
CA ALA A 492 -30.36 -4.41 10.71
C ALA A 492 -31.05 -5.79 10.71
N ILE A 493 -31.63 -6.18 11.84
CA ILE A 493 -32.25 -7.48 12.07
C ILE A 493 -33.74 -7.26 12.37
N PRO A 494 -34.60 -7.14 11.36
CA PRO A 494 -36.02 -6.90 11.58
C PRO A 494 -36.66 -8.07 12.37
N PRO A 495 -37.58 -7.78 13.30
CA PRO A 495 -38.35 -8.81 13.99
C PRO A 495 -39.24 -9.54 12.97
N GLN A 496 -39.12 -10.85 12.84
CA GLN A 496 -40.04 -11.61 11.97
C GLN A 496 -41.48 -11.55 12.50
N HIS A 497 -42.41 -11.17 11.62
CA HIS A 497 -43.71 -11.82 11.54
C HIS A 497 -43.48 -13.30 11.23
N LYS A 498 -44.17 -14.19 11.95
CA LYS A 498 -44.13 -15.65 11.72
C LYS A 498 -44.47 -15.95 10.26
N PHE A 499 -43.49 -16.31 9.45
CA PHE A 499 -43.74 -17.05 8.21
C PHE A 499 -44.06 -18.49 8.61
N GLY A 500 -45.33 -18.89 8.52
CA GLY A 500 -45.74 -20.27 8.80
C GLY A 500 -47.19 -20.49 9.24
N ALA A 501 -48.16 -19.67 8.83
CA ALA A 501 -49.58 -19.93 9.14
C ALA A 501 -50.57 -19.54 8.03
N GLU A 502 -50.13 -19.46 6.77
CA GLU A 502 -51.03 -19.33 5.60
C GLU A 502 -50.59 -20.31 4.51
N SER A 503 -50.74 -21.61 4.80
CA SER A 503 -50.68 -22.66 3.76
C SER A 503 -51.49 -23.90 4.15
N SER A 504 -52.63 -23.72 4.83
CA SER A 504 -53.52 -24.83 5.21
C SER A 504 -55.02 -24.51 5.03
N GLU A 505 -55.38 -23.64 4.09
CA GLU A 505 -56.79 -23.39 3.75
C GLU A 505 -56.98 -23.20 2.24
N ILE A 506 -56.56 -24.16 1.41
CA ILE A 506 -57.15 -24.38 0.09
C ILE A 506 -57.07 -25.88 -0.25
N GLY A 507 -58.22 -26.56 -0.30
CA GLY A 507 -58.32 -27.82 -1.05
C GLY A 507 -59.08 -28.99 -0.41
N GLU A 508 -60.30 -28.79 0.09
CA GLU A 508 -61.30 -29.88 0.13
C GLU A 508 -62.64 -29.36 -0.44
N GLU A 509 -62.73 -29.31 -1.77
CA GLU A 509 -64.01 -29.27 -2.48
C GLU A 509 -64.32 -30.67 -3.03
N GLU A 510 -65.37 -31.26 -2.45
CA GLU A 510 -66.42 -32.06 -3.07
C GLU A 510 -66.10 -32.80 -4.38
N GLY A 511 -65.90 -34.12 -4.26
CA GLY A 511 -66.10 -35.09 -5.34
C GLY A 511 -67.12 -36.15 -4.89
N GLY A 512 -68.41 -35.83 -5.02
CA GLY A 512 -69.49 -36.79 -4.89
C GLY A 512 -69.70 -37.56 -6.20
N ASP A 513 -69.50 -38.87 -6.15
CA ASP A 513 -70.15 -39.87 -7.00
C ASP A 513 -70.57 -41.03 -6.08
N PHE A 514 -71.75 -40.87 -5.46
CA PHE A 514 -72.86 -41.84 -5.30
C PHE A 514 -73.92 -41.33 -4.31
#